data_AF-A0A3D1RWF0-F1
#
_entry.id   AF-A0A3D1RWF0-F1
#
_cell.length_a   1.000
_cell.length_b   1.000
_cell.length_c   1.000
_cell.angle_alpha   90.00
_cell.angle_beta   90.00
_cell.angle_gamma   90.00
#
_symmetry.space_group_name_H-M   'P 1'
#
loop_
_entity.id
_entity.type
_entity.pdbx_description
1 polymer ?
#
loop_
_entity_poly.entity_id
_entity_poly.type
_entity_poly.pdbx_seq_one_letter_code
_entity_poly.pdbx_strand_id
1 'polypeptide(L)' 'MSKTHVSTTINDDAVEFLCEPEQTLLDVLRDDLRLTGSKEGCASGDCGACSVMMDGRLVCACLLL' A
#
# COMPACT_ATOMS: atom_id res chain seq x y z
N MET A 1 -13.78 -6.94 -10.02
CA MET A 1 -14.02 -5.80 -10.93
C MET A 1 -13.02 -5.94 -12.08
N SER A 2 -12.75 -4.91 -12.89
CA SER A 2 -11.56 -4.92 -13.76
C SER A 2 -10.36 -4.44 -12.96
N LYS A 3 -9.23 -5.15 -13.02
CA LYS A 3 -7.99 -4.73 -12.37
C LYS A 3 -7.39 -3.50 -13.05
N THR A 4 -6.77 -2.63 -12.25
CA THR A 4 -6.03 -1.45 -12.68
C THR A 4 -4.54 -1.75 -12.72
N HIS A 5 -3.85 -1.34 -13.79
CA HIS A 5 -2.39 -1.36 -13.87
C HIS A 5 -1.80 -0.13 -13.20
N VAL A 6 -0.87 -0.36 -12.26
CA VAL A 6 -0.16 0.67 -11.52
C VAL A 6 1.33 0.52 -11.79
N SER A 7 1.99 1.64 -12.08
CA SER A 7 3.45 1.76 -12.22
C SER A 7 3.96 2.79 -11.22
N THR A 8 4.91 2.39 -10.37
CA THR A 8 5.42 3.23 -9.27
C THR A 8 6.84 2.82 -8.86
N THR A 9 7.42 3.50 -7.88
CA THR A 9 8.70 3.15 -7.26
C THR A 9 8.48 2.75 -5.80
N ILE A 10 9.00 1.59 -5.39
CA ILE A 10 8.90 1.10 -4.01
C ILE A 10 10.29 0.71 -3.55
N ASN A 11 10.77 1.32 -2.46
CA ASN A 11 12.12 1.09 -1.92
C ASN A 11 13.21 1.23 -3.00
N ASP A 12 13.13 2.29 -3.80
CA ASP A 12 14.03 2.61 -4.92
C ASP A 12 13.96 1.69 -6.15
N ASP A 13 13.12 0.64 -6.13
CA ASP A 13 12.89 -0.24 -7.27
C ASP A 13 11.65 0.19 -8.08
N ALA A 14 11.75 0.18 -9.41
CA ALA A 14 10.59 0.36 -10.28
C ALA A 14 9.71 -0.91 -10.23
N VAL A 15 8.44 -0.73 -9.86
CA VAL A 15 7.48 -1.82 -9.68
C VAL A 15 6.21 -1.56 -10.48
N GLU A 16 5.72 -2.60 -11.15
CA GLU A 16 4.42 -2.61 -11.80
C GLU A 16 3.57 -3.77 -11.31
N PHE A 17 2.27 -3.52 -11.10
CA PHE A 17 1.34 -4.55 -10.63
C PHE A 17 -0.10 -4.26 -11.07
N LEU A 18 -0.97 -5.25 -10.88
CA LEU A 18 -2.41 -5.17 -11.10
C LEU A 18 -3.15 -5.27 -9.77
N CYS A 19 -3.92 -4.26 -9.40
CA CYS A 19 -4.77 -4.26 -8.20
C CYS A 19 -6.26 -4.08 -8.56
N GLU A 20 -7.16 -4.52 -7.68
CA GLU A 20 -8.55 -4.10 -7.72
C GLU A 20 -8.66 -2.65 -7.18
N PRO A 21 -9.52 -1.79 -7.75
CA PRO A 21 -9.65 -0.38 -7.33
C PRO A 21 -10.07 -0.15 -5.86
N GLU A 22 -10.55 -1.19 -5.18
CA GLU A 22 -11.03 -1.16 -3.80
C GLU A 22 -10.03 -1.73 -2.79
N GLN A 23 -8.91 -2.31 -3.24
CA GLN A 23 -7.82 -2.71 -2.36
C GLN A 23 -7.15 -1.46 -1.80
N THR A 24 -6.88 -1.47 -0.50
CA THR A 24 -6.04 -0.42 0.10
C THR A 24 -4.59 -0.59 -0.33
N LEU A 25 -3.81 0.48 -0.25
CA LEU A 25 -2.36 0.41 -0.45
C LEU A 25 -1.72 -0.63 0.49
N LEU A 26 -2.24 -0.78 1.71
CA LEU A 26 -1.76 -1.79 2.65
C LEU A 26 -2.00 -3.22 2.14
N ASP A 27 -3.19 -3.49 1.58
CA ASP A 27 -3.55 -4.80 1.03
C ASP A 27 -2.62 -5.16 -0.13
N VAL A 28 -2.43 -4.24 -1.07
CA VAL A 28 -1.54 -4.42 -2.22
C VAL A 28 -0.10 -4.70 -1.77
N LEU A 29 0.44 -3.89 -0.85
CA LEU A 29 1.80 -4.07 -0.36
C LEU A 29 2.00 -5.43 0.30
N ARG A 30 1.06 -5.87 1.15
CA ARG A 30 1.22 -7.08 1.96
C ARG A 30 0.87 -8.36 1.22
N ASP A 31 -0.21 -8.36 0.45
CA ASP A 31 -0.79 -9.58 -0.10
C ASP A 31 -0.34 -9.84 -1.53
N ASP A 32 -0.36 -8.79 -2.36
CA ASP A 32 0.03 -8.91 -3.78
C ASP A 32 1.55 -8.82 -3.93
N LEU A 33 2.18 -7.82 -3.32
CA LEU A 33 3.63 -7.57 -3.43
C LEU A 33 4.46 -8.27 -2.34
N ARG A 34 3.83 -8.89 -1.35
CA ARG A 34 4.49 -9.64 -0.24
C ARG A 34 5.45 -8.81 0.62
N LEU A 35 5.34 -7.49 0.60
CA LEU A 35 6.07 -6.55 1.44
C LEU A 35 5.40 -6.42 2.82
N THR A 36 5.61 -7.43 3.66
CA THR A 36 4.87 -7.58 4.92
C THR A 36 5.40 -6.72 6.09
N GLY A 37 6.29 -5.76 5.84
CA GLY A 37 6.88 -4.87 6.84
C GLY A 37 5.82 -4.01 7.54
N SER A 38 5.06 -3.23 6.76
CA SER A 38 3.89 -2.48 7.24
C SER A 38 2.80 -3.44 7.72
N LYS A 39 2.15 -3.13 8.83
CA LYS A 39 1.20 -4.03 9.52
C LYS A 39 -0.21 -3.48 9.51
N GLU A 40 -1.18 -4.37 9.45
CA GLU A 40 -2.55 -4.06 9.81
C GLU A 40 -2.71 -4.12 11.33
N GLY A 41 -3.20 -3.03 11.93
CA GLY A 41 -3.40 -2.93 13.37
C GLY A 41 -4.82 -2.50 13.74
N CYS A 42 -5.26 -1.34 13.24
CA CYS A 42 -6.58 -0.77 13.55
C CYS A 42 -7.49 -0.58 12.32
N ALA A 43 -6.94 -0.57 11.11
CA ALA A 43 -7.64 -0.22 9.86
C ALA A 43 -8.35 1.16 9.83
N SER A 44 -8.19 1.99 10.87
CA SER A 44 -8.78 3.34 10.98
C SER A 44 -7.75 4.48 10.86
N GLY A 45 -6.46 4.15 10.79
CA GLY A 45 -5.36 5.11 10.75
C GLY A 45 -4.85 5.57 12.13
N ASP A 46 -5.43 5.09 13.23
CA ASP A 46 -5.11 5.55 14.59
C ASP A 46 -3.75 5.05 15.11
N CYS A 47 -3.37 3.81 14.79
CA CYS A 47 -2.20 3.15 15.40
C CYS A 47 -0.86 3.42 14.70
N GLY A 48 -0.88 3.87 13.43
CA GLY A 48 0.33 4.08 12.62
C GLY A 48 1.12 2.82 12.21
N ALA A 49 0.68 1.61 12.56
CA ALA A 49 1.42 0.38 12.25
C ALA A 49 1.53 0.09 10.73
N CYS A 50 0.66 0.70 9.92
CA CYS A 50 0.63 0.60 8.47
C CYS A 50 1.39 1.75 7.77
N SER A 51 2.09 2.61 8.51
CA SER A 51 2.68 3.82 7.95
C SER A 51 3.76 3.52 6.91
N VAL A 52 3.74 4.27 5.81
CA VAL A 52 4.74 4.23 4.74
C VAL A 52 5.13 5.66 4.33
N MET A 53 6.32 5.81 3.75
CA MET A 53 6.72 7.06 3.10
C MET A 53 6.23 7.07 1.66
N MET A 54 5.43 8.07 1.30
CA MET A 54 4.92 8.30 -0.05
C MET A 54 5.19 9.76 -0.42
N ASP A 55 5.95 9.99 -1.48
CA ASP A 55 6.28 11.34 -1.98
C ASP A 55 6.79 12.30 -0.88
N GLY A 56 7.65 11.79 0.00
CA GLY A 56 8.24 12.55 1.11
C GLY A 56 7.29 12.78 2.30
N ARG A 57 6.11 12.16 2.32
CA ARG A 57 5.13 12.26 3.41
C ARG A 57 4.89 10.92 4.07
N LEU A 58 4.79 10.93 5.39
CA LEU A 58 4.37 9.77 6.15
C LEU A 58 2.83 9.66 6.07
N VAL A 59 2.32 8.54 5.58
CA VAL A 59 0.88 8.30 5.37
C VAL A 59 0.45 6.95 5.94
N CYS A 60 -0.82 6.81 6.32
CA CYS A 60 -1.40 5.54 6.74
C CYS A 60 -1.87 4.75 5.51
N ALA A 61 -1.18 3.67 5.14
CA ALA A 61 -1.49 2.89 3.94
C ALA A 61 -2.89 2.25 3.97
N CYS A 62 -3.46 2.01 5.15
CA CYS A 62 -4.83 1.48 5.29
C CYS A 62 -5.93 2.49 4.93
N LEU A 63 -5.59 3.76 4.66
CA LEU A 63 -6.54 4.81 4.28
C LEU A 63 -6.33 5.32 2.85
N LEU A 64 -5.51 4.62 2.06
CA LEU A 64 -5.19 4.95 0.66
C LEU A 64 -5.59 3.79 -0.24
N LEU A 65 -5.93 4.09 -1.50
CA LEU A 65 -6.27 3.15 -2.57
C LEU A 65 -5.22 3.22 -3.67
#